data_AF-A0A5K1D016-F1
#
_entry.id   AF-A0A5K1D016-F1
#
_cell.length_a   1.000
_cell.length_b   1.000
_cell.length_c   1.000
_cell.angle_alpha   90.00
_cell.angle_beta   90.00
_cell.angle_gamma   90.00
#
_symmetry.space_group_name_H-M   'P 1'
#
loop_
_entity.id
_entity.type
_entity.pdbx_description
1 polymer ?
#
loop_
_entity_poly.entity_id
_entity_poly.type
_entity_poly.pdbx_seq_one_letter_code
_entity_poly.pdbx_strand_id
1 'polypeptide(L)' 'GSVSVSMSLFQTKLCFVCSHLTSGQKDGHRERRNRDVSEILRRTKFPSATDAEQPKTIPSH' A
#
# COMPACT_ATOMS: atom_id res chain seq x y z
N GLY A 1 -11.59 1.41 -0.08
CA GLY A 1 -10.42 2.20 -0.56
C GLY A 1 -9.16 1.78 0.19
N SER A 2 -7.98 2.22 -0.25
CA SER A 2 -6.70 1.81 0.34
C SER A 2 -5.73 2.98 0.53
N VAL A 3 -4.84 2.85 1.51
CA VAL A 3 -3.67 3.70 1.72
C VAL A 3 -2.44 2.81 1.74
N SER A 4 -1.36 3.26 1.11
CA SER A 4 -0.12 2.50 1.01
C SER A 4 1.09 3.38 1.34
N VAL A 5 2.06 2.82 2.06
CA VAL A 5 3.34 3.47 2.40
C VAL A 5 4.48 2.53 2.07
N SER A 6 5.52 3.02 1.40
CA SER A 6 6.78 2.30 1.21
C SER A 6 7.92 2.99 1.94
N MET A 7 8.84 2.21 2.50
CA MET A 7 10.08 2.68 3.10
C MET A 7 11.22 1.69 2.85
N SER A 8 12.45 2.13 3.06
CA SER A 8 13.62 1.23 3.10
C SER A 8 14.17 1.17 4.51
N LEU A 9 14.40 -0.04 5.02
CA LEU A 9 15.06 -0.31 6.28
C LEU A 9 16.38 -1.03 5.98
N PHE A 10 17.50 -0.31 6.13
CA PHE A 10 18.79 -0.72 5.59
C PHE A 10 18.71 -1.06 4.09
N GLN A 11 18.99 -2.30 3.71
CA GLN A 11 18.91 -2.79 2.33
C GLN A 11 17.55 -3.45 2.00
N THR A 12 16.64 -3.52 2.96
CA THR A 12 15.33 -4.16 2.80
C THR A 12 14.26 -3.13 2.47
N LYS A 13 13.51 -3.34 1.39
CA LYS A 13 12.35 -2.51 1.05
C LYS A 13 11.09 -3.09 1.69
N LEU A 14 10.35 -2.24 2.40
CA LEU A 14 9.09 -2.59 3.05
C LEU A 14 7.95 -1.78 2.43
N CYS A 15 6.81 -2.43 2.23
CA CYS A 15 5.58 -1.80 1.76
C CYS A 15 4.41 -2.24 2.64
N PHE A 16 3.73 -1.26 3.23
CA PHE A 16 2.54 -1.47 4.06
C PHE A 16 1.31 -0.99 3.29
N VAL A 17 0.28 -1.83 3.22
CA VAL A 17 -0.97 -1.52 2.51
C VAL A 17 -2.15 -1.75 3.45
N CYS A 18 -2.83 -0.67 3.82
CA CYS A 18 -4.06 -0.71 4.60
C CYS A 18 -5.24 -0.56 3.64
N SER A 19 -6.21 -1.49 3.69
CA SER A 19 -7.32 -1.52 2.74
C SER A 19 -8.65 -1.79 3.43
N HIS A 20 -9.69 -1.06 3.01
CA HIS A 20 -11.08 -1.34 3.33
C HIS A 20 -11.77 -1.84 2.04
N LEU A 21 -12.12 -3.13 2.03
CA LEU A 21 -12.72 -3.81 0.88
C LEU A 21 -14.25 -3.85 0.97
N THR A 22 -14.90 -4.14 -0.16
CA THR A 22 -16.36 -4.33 -0.22
C THR A 22 -16.85 -5.40 0.76
N SER A 23 -17.78 -5.03 1.65
CA SER A 23 -18.42 -5.94 2.62
C SER A 23 -19.60 -6.72 2.02
N GLY A 24 -20.07 -7.76 2.72
CA GLY A 24 -21.22 -8.59 2.32
C GLY A 24 -20.88 -9.98 1.76
N GLN A 25 -21.86 -10.90 1.86
CA GLN A 25 -21.77 -12.34 1.53
C GLN A 25 -22.80 -12.75 0.47
N LYS A 26 -23.12 -11.87 -0.50
CA LYS A 26 -23.93 -12.28 -1.67
C LYS A 26 -23.03 -12.79 -2.79
N ASP A 27 -23.59 -13.59 -3.69
CA ASP A 27 -22.91 -14.01 -4.91
C ASP A 27 -22.40 -12.80 -5.70
N GLY A 28 -21.18 -12.89 -6.23
CA GLY A 28 -20.47 -11.78 -6.88
C GLY A 28 -19.71 -10.82 -5.95
N HIS A 29 -19.91 -10.84 -4.62
CA HIS A 29 -19.09 -10.03 -3.71
C HIS A 29 -17.64 -10.52 -3.62
N ARG A 30 -17.39 -11.83 -3.80
CA ARG A 30 -16.02 -12.38 -3.92
C ARG A 30 -15.28 -11.77 -5.11
N GLU A 31 -15.93 -11.68 -6.26
CA GLU A 31 -15.35 -11.07 -7.47
C GLU A 31 -15.08 -9.58 -7.27
N ARG A 32 -16.01 -8.86 -6.62
CA ARG A 32 -15.81 -7.45 -6.26
C ARG A 32 -14.63 -7.26 -5.33
N ARG A 33 -14.48 -8.07 -4.28
CA ARG A 33 -13.31 -8.02 -3.38
C ARG A 33 -12.01 -8.33 -4.12
N ASN A 34 -12.01 -9.33 -5.00
CA ASN A 34 -10.83 -9.67 -5.81
C ASN A 34 -10.44 -8.51 -6.75
N ARG A 35 -11.44 -7.85 -7.34
CA ARG A 35 -11.23 -6.65 -8.17
C ARG A 35 -10.66 -5.50 -7.36
N ASP A 36 -11.20 -5.24 -6.16
CA ASP A 36 -10.70 -4.22 -5.24
C ASP A 36 -9.21 -4.48 -4.94
N VAL A 37 -8.82 -5.72 -4.61
CA VAL A 37 -7.41 -6.10 -4.36
C VAL A 37 -6.52 -5.86 -5.59
N SER A 38 -6.98 -6.27 -6.78
CA SER A 38 -6.22 -6.05 -8.03
C SER A 38 -6.00 -4.56 -8.31
N GLU A 39 -7.00 -3.71 -8.05
CA GLU A 39 -6.90 -2.26 -8.20
C GLU A 39 -5.95 -1.63 -7.18
N ILE A 40 -5.99 -2.10 -5.93
CA ILE A 40 -5.10 -1.65 -4.85
C ILE A 40 -3.65 -1.96 -5.21
N LEU A 41 -3.34 -3.18 -5.67
CA LEU A 41 -1.99 -3.55 -6.10
C LEU A 41 -1.54 -2.73 -7.32
N ARG A 42 -2.44 -2.45 -8.26
CA ARG A 42 -2.14 -1.63 -9.43
C ARG A 42 -1.81 -0.18 -9.06
N ARG A 43 -2.47 0.37 -8.03
CA ARG A 43 -2.27 1.74 -7.55
C ARG A 43 -1.09 1.86 -6.59
N THR A 44 -0.75 0.80 -5.86
CA THR A 44 0.38 0.75 -4.94
C THR A 44 1.69 0.67 -5.73
N LYS A 45 2.11 1.82 -6.26
CA LYS A 45 3.38 1.99 -6.97
C LYS A 45 4.13 3.16 -6.37
N PHE A 46 5.37 2.91 -6.00
CA PHE A 46 6.25 3.92 -5.44
C PHE A 46 7.42 4.14 -6.39
N PRO A 47 7.77 5.39 -6.71
CA PRO A 47 8.98 5.68 -7.45
C PRO A 47 10.20 5.18 -6.66
N SER A 48 11.20 4.70 -7.40
CA SER A 48 12.51 4.34 -6.84
C SER A 48 13.09 5.54 -6.08
N ALA A 49 13.53 5.33 -4.84
CA ALA A 49 14.13 6.35 -3.97
C ALA A 49 15.52 6.86 -4.44
N THR A 50 15.81 6.79 -5.74
CA THR A 50 17.00 7.38 -6.34
C THR A 50 16.93 8.90 -6.44
N ASP A 51 15.74 9.52 -6.30
CA ASP A 51 15.54 10.97 -6.49
C ASP A 51 14.79 11.71 -5.36
N ALA A 52 14.49 11.06 -4.23
CA ALA A 52 13.86 11.75 -3.10
C ALA A 52 14.82 11.77 -1.92
N GLU A 53 15.35 12.97 -1.63
CA GLU A 53 16.08 13.27 -0.40
C GLU A 53 15.39 12.62 0.79
N GLN A 54 16.14 11.76 1.47
CA GLN A 54 15.66 10.97 2.60
C GLN A 54 15.09 11.89 3.68
N PRO A 55 13.90 11.60 4.25
CA PRO A 55 13.48 12.26 5.47
C PRO A 55 14.47 11.86 6.57
N LYS A 56 15.34 12.81 6.94
CA LYS A 56 16.26 12.67 8.06
C LYS A 56 15.45 12.65 9.34
N THR A 57 15.31 11.46 9.92
CA THR A 57 14.94 11.16 11.32
C THR A 57 13.64 11.80 11.84
N ILE A 58 12.72 10.98 12.37
CA ILE A 58 11.66 11.46 13.25
C ILE A 58 12.36 11.91 14.55
N PRO A 59 12.34 13.20 14.93
CA PRO A 59 12.88 13.61 16.22
C PRO A 59 12.00 13.01 17.31
N SER A 60 12.58 12.15 18.13
CA SER A 60 11.95 11.65 19.34
C SER A 60 11.67 12.80 20.30
N HIS A 61 10.43 12.93 20.74
CA HIS A 61 10.08 13.44 22.08
C HIS A 61 8.81 12.72 22.55
#